data_AF-A0A2R6XV56-F1
#
_entry.id   AF-A0A2R6XV56-F1
#
_cell.length_a   1.000
_cell.length_b   1.000
_cell.length_c   1.000
_cell.angle_alpha   90.00
_cell.angle_beta   90.00
_cell.angle_gamma   90.00
#
_symmetry.space_group_name_H-M   'P 1'
#
loop_
_entity.id
_entity.type
_entity.pdbx_description
1 polymer ?
#
loop_
_entity_poly.entity_id
_entity_poly.type
_entity_poly.pdbx_seq_one_letter_code
_entity_poly.pdbx_strand_id
1 'polypeptide(L)'
;MSFMKGDLLMRTRRLIKGRVIKKPLWFDSVANSPPQSIRVRDGKAPKIELPEDRLIKSYLARYPEARCKAFDLNSFEAPIARQFAWRVLELLDRGFSEAWARDIVEADLVSEEKAKRRKEMLEGRPVAKTALEEAQEEDWANMANGLHNMQPTGSANN
;
A
#
# COMPACT_ATOMS: atom_id res chain seq x y z
N MET A 1 14.55 -32.43 31.77
CA MET A 1 14.26 -31.36 32.75
C MET A 1 15.26 -30.23 32.59
N SER A 2 14.90 -29.13 31.90
CA SER A 2 15.82 -28.00 31.75
C SER A 2 15.78 -27.11 33.01
N PHE A 3 16.74 -27.30 33.92
CA PHE A 3 16.95 -26.46 35.11
C PHE A 3 17.31 -24.98 34.81
N MET A 4 17.31 -24.59 33.52
CA MET A 4 17.88 -23.33 33.03
C MET A 4 16.96 -22.51 32.11
N LYS A 5 15.73 -22.97 31.82
CA LYS A 5 14.70 -22.15 31.14
C LYS A 5 13.80 -21.52 32.21
N GLY A 6 14.14 -20.34 32.70
CA GLY A 6 13.37 -19.65 33.74
C GLY A 6 13.60 -18.15 33.75
N ASP A 7 12.64 -17.43 34.35
CA ASP A 7 12.57 -15.98 34.50
C ASP A 7 13.89 -15.37 35.04
N LEU A 8 14.37 -14.33 34.37
CA LEU A 8 15.62 -13.62 34.68
C LEU A 8 15.60 -13.10 36.12
N LEU A 9 14.47 -12.56 36.58
CA LEU A 9 14.30 -12.05 37.95
C LEU A 9 14.53 -13.15 38.99
N MET A 10 13.96 -14.34 38.76
CA MET A 10 14.16 -15.48 39.65
C MET A 10 15.62 -15.94 39.68
N ARG A 11 16.28 -15.94 38.52
CA ARG A 11 17.68 -16.35 38.40
C ARG A 11 18.62 -15.39 39.14
N THR A 12 18.47 -14.09 38.93
CA THR A 12 19.30 -13.08 39.60
C THR A 12 19.03 -13.05 41.11
N ARG A 13 17.77 -13.19 41.55
CA ARG A 13 17.43 -13.30 42.97
C ARG A 13 18.17 -14.46 43.66
N ARG A 14 18.26 -15.62 43.00
CA ARG A 14 18.99 -16.80 43.53
C ARG A 14 20.49 -16.54 43.65
N LEU A 15 21.11 -15.90 42.65
CA LEU A 15 22.54 -15.59 42.64
C LEU A 15 22.92 -14.53 43.69
N ILE A 16 22.06 -13.53 43.90
CA ILE A 16 22.24 -12.53 44.97
C ILE A 16 22.14 -13.20 46.35
N LYS A 17 21.16 -14.08 46.55
CA LYS A 17 21.00 -14.84 47.81
C LYS A 17 22.20 -15.73 48.10
N GLY A 18 22.77 -16.36 47.06
CA GLY A 18 24.00 -17.16 47.14
C GLY A 18 25.28 -16.34 47.26
N ARG A 19 25.20 -14.99 47.30
CA ARG A 19 26.34 -14.06 47.32
C ARG A 19 27.35 -14.27 46.19
N VAL A 20 26.92 -14.86 45.07
CA VAL A 20 27.76 -15.10 43.89
C VAL A 20 27.96 -13.80 43.11
N ILE A 21 26.91 -12.97 43.06
CA ILE A 21 26.93 -11.66 42.39
C ILE A 21 26.49 -10.57 43.36
N LYS A 22 27.04 -9.36 43.19
CA LYS A 22 26.48 -8.17 43.82
C LYS A 22 25.12 -7.85 43.22
N LYS A 23 24.23 -7.27 44.03
CA LYS A 23 22.89 -6.85 43.59
C LYS A 23 23.02 -5.82 42.46
N PRO A 24 22.46 -6.09 41.26
CA PRO A 24 22.52 -5.13 40.16
C PRO A 24 21.51 -4.00 40.37
N LEU A 25 21.85 -2.80 39.86
CA LEU A 25 21.06 -1.57 40.05
C LEU A 25 19.62 -1.69 39.52
N TRP A 26 19.42 -2.43 38.44
CA TRP A 26 18.10 -2.62 37.82
C TRP A 26 17.19 -3.59 38.60
N PHE A 27 17.72 -4.37 39.54
CA PHE A 27 16.97 -5.46 40.19
C PHE A 27 15.73 -4.95 40.93
N ASP A 28 15.87 -3.84 41.66
CA ASP A 28 14.77 -3.29 42.44
C ASP A 28 13.66 -2.72 41.56
N SER A 29 14.03 -2.03 40.49
CA SER A 29 13.07 -1.47 39.53
C SER A 29 12.24 -2.58 38.87
N VAL A 30 12.91 -3.64 38.39
CA VAL A 30 12.23 -4.75 37.71
C VAL A 30 11.49 -5.66 38.70
N ALA A 31 11.94 -5.75 39.95
CA ALA A 31 11.19 -6.47 41.00
C ALA A 31 9.92 -5.73 41.45
N ASN A 32 9.97 -4.39 41.48
CA ASN A 32 8.83 -3.55 41.81
C ASN A 32 7.79 -3.52 40.67
N SER A 33 8.27 -3.50 39.43
CA SER A 33 7.43 -3.56 38.23
C SER A 33 7.87 -4.68 37.30
N PRO A 34 7.46 -5.94 37.58
CA PRO A 34 7.81 -7.06 36.71
C PRO A 34 7.16 -6.89 35.34
N PRO A 35 7.80 -7.36 34.25
CA PRO A 35 7.18 -7.37 32.93
C PRO A 35 5.91 -8.22 32.98
N GLN A 36 4.87 -7.79 32.27
CA GLN A 36 3.65 -8.57 32.17
C GLN A 36 3.95 -9.95 31.60
N SER A 37 3.42 -11.00 32.22
CA SER A 37 3.55 -12.35 31.70
C SER A 37 2.77 -12.44 30.38
N ILE A 38 3.50 -12.47 29.28
CA ILE A 38 2.90 -12.74 27.97
C ILE A 38 2.36 -14.16 28.04
N ARG A 39 1.04 -14.31 28.01
CA ARG A 39 0.41 -15.61 27.77
C ARG A 39 0.79 -16.00 26.35
N VAL A 40 1.83 -16.81 26.21
CA VAL A 40 2.18 -17.43 24.94
C VAL A 40 0.99 -18.30 24.59
N ARG A 41 0.20 -17.90 23.59
CA ARG A 41 -0.83 -18.76 23.04
C ARG A 41 -0.09 -19.91 22.35
N ASP A 42 -0.30 -21.13 22.81
CA ASP A 42 0.19 -22.32 22.12
C ASP A 42 -0.61 -22.49 20.83
N GLY A 43 -0.06 -22.02 19.70
CA GLY A 43 -0.69 -22.18 18.39
C GLY A 43 -0.40 -21.05 17.41
N LYS A 44 -0.84 -21.24 16.16
CA LYS A 44 -0.80 -20.20 15.12
C LYS A 44 -1.89 -19.17 15.42
N ALA A 45 -1.57 -17.88 15.27
CA ALA A 45 -2.58 -16.82 15.39
C ALA A 45 -3.69 -17.00 14.34
N PRO A 46 -4.97 -16.75 14.68
CA PRO A 46 -6.04 -16.82 13.71
C PRO A 46 -5.84 -15.77 12.62
N LYS A 47 -6.17 -16.13 11.38
CA LYS A 47 -6.16 -15.20 10.26
C LYS A 47 -7.33 -14.23 10.41
N ILE A 48 -7.05 -12.93 10.44
CA ILE A 48 -8.07 -11.89 10.47
C ILE A 48 -8.55 -11.67 9.04
N GLU A 49 -9.85 -11.85 8.80
CA GLU A 49 -10.50 -11.58 7.53
C GLU A 49 -11.64 -10.59 7.77
N LEU A 50 -11.74 -9.57 6.92
CA LEU A 50 -12.77 -8.55 6.96
C LEU A 50 -13.86 -8.82 5.91
N PRO A 51 -15.12 -8.37 6.14
CA PRO A 51 -16.18 -8.55 5.15
C PRO A 51 -15.87 -7.87 3.82
N GLU A 52 -15.14 -6.75 3.82
CA GLU A 52 -14.69 -6.05 2.61
C GLU A 52 -13.65 -6.83 1.78
N ASP A 53 -12.91 -7.76 2.36
CA ASP A 53 -11.77 -8.42 1.70
C ASP A 53 -12.20 -9.17 0.43
N ARG A 54 -13.41 -9.74 0.43
CA ARG A 54 -13.97 -10.41 -0.75
C ARG A 54 -14.21 -9.43 -1.90
N LEU A 55 -14.75 -8.26 -1.58
CA LEU A 55 -15.09 -7.23 -2.56
C LEU A 55 -13.82 -6.59 -3.13
N ILE A 56 -12.84 -6.29 -2.28
CA ILE A 56 -11.53 -5.76 -2.70
C ILE A 56 -10.84 -6.72 -3.68
N LYS A 57 -10.81 -8.02 -3.37
CA LYS A 57 -10.24 -9.03 -4.28
C LYS A 57 -10.96 -9.06 -5.63
N SER A 58 -12.29 -8.99 -5.62
CA SER A 58 -13.08 -8.96 -6.86
C SER A 58 -12.82 -7.70 -7.69
N TYR A 59 -12.65 -6.55 -7.03
CA TYR A 59 -12.35 -5.29 -7.68
C TYR A 59 -10.94 -5.31 -8.31
N LEU A 60 -9.92 -5.74 -7.57
CA LEU A 60 -8.55 -5.84 -8.07
C LEU A 60 -8.37 -6.90 -9.17
N ALA A 61 -9.27 -7.88 -9.25
CA ALA A 61 -9.30 -8.83 -10.36
C ALA A 61 -9.86 -8.21 -11.63
N ARG A 62 -10.84 -7.30 -11.53
CA ARG A 62 -11.41 -6.55 -12.67
C ARG A 62 -10.48 -5.44 -13.14
N TYR A 63 -9.89 -4.71 -12.21
CA TYR A 63 -9.03 -3.56 -12.46
C TYR A 63 -7.60 -3.86 -12.02
N PRO A 64 -6.79 -4.55 -12.85
CA PRO A 64 -5.40 -4.85 -12.51
C PRO A 64 -4.56 -3.58 -12.35
N GLU A 65 -4.91 -2.50 -13.06
CA GLU A 65 -4.27 -1.19 -12.97
C GLU A 65 -4.34 -0.59 -11.56
N ALA A 66 -5.42 -0.87 -10.82
CA ALA A 66 -5.59 -0.37 -9.45
C ALA A 66 -4.59 -0.98 -8.47
N ARG A 67 -3.95 -2.12 -8.80
CA ARG A 67 -2.86 -2.70 -8.00
C ARG A 67 -1.58 -1.88 -8.04
N CYS A 68 -1.37 -1.14 -9.12
CA CYS A 68 -0.17 -0.34 -9.34
C CYS A 68 -0.32 1.11 -8.84
N LYS A 69 -1.53 1.52 -8.42
CA LYS A 69 -1.74 2.84 -7.81
C LYS A 69 -1.06 2.89 -6.45
N ALA A 70 -0.19 3.86 -6.23
CA ALA A 70 0.52 4.05 -4.97
C ALA A 70 -0.47 4.38 -3.84
N PHE A 71 -0.23 3.84 -2.65
CA PHE A 71 -1.01 4.15 -1.44
C PHE A 71 -0.28 5.20 -0.62
N ASP A 72 -1.00 6.24 -0.21
CA ASP A 72 -0.51 7.18 0.79
C ASP A 72 -0.84 6.66 2.19
N LEU A 73 0.17 6.12 2.88
CA LEU A 73 0.04 5.55 4.22
C LEU A 73 -0.24 6.60 5.30
N ASN A 74 0.02 7.89 5.02
CA ASN A 74 -0.22 8.98 5.96
C ASN A 74 -1.60 9.62 5.78
N SER A 75 -2.25 9.39 4.64
CA SER A 75 -3.58 9.92 4.38
C SER A 75 -4.64 9.18 5.21
N PHE A 76 -5.64 9.93 5.66
CA PHE A 76 -6.84 9.34 6.27
C PHE A 76 -7.80 8.74 5.23
N GLU A 77 -7.59 9.06 3.95
CA GLU A 77 -8.42 8.54 2.87
C GLU A 77 -8.06 7.08 2.58
N ALA A 78 -9.07 6.22 2.64
CA ALA A 78 -8.88 4.83 2.31
C ALA A 78 -8.53 4.67 0.82
N PRO A 79 -7.78 3.61 0.44
CA PRO A 79 -7.56 3.29 -0.98
C PRO A 79 -8.86 3.14 -1.75
N ILE A 80 -8.86 3.47 -3.05
CA ILE A 80 -10.05 3.41 -3.92
C ILE A 80 -10.75 2.06 -3.85
N ALA A 81 -9.99 0.95 -3.86
CA ALA A 81 -10.55 -0.40 -3.76
C ALA A 81 -11.31 -0.64 -2.44
N ARG A 82 -10.86 0.00 -1.35
CA ARG A 82 -11.52 -0.09 -0.04
C ARG A 82 -12.74 0.83 0.04
N GLN A 83 -12.65 2.04 -0.51
CA GLN A 83 -13.80 2.95 -0.64
C GLN A 83 -14.94 2.28 -1.44
N PHE A 84 -14.59 1.63 -2.56
CA PHE A 84 -15.51 0.81 -3.35
C PHE A 84 -16.21 -0.26 -2.49
N ALA A 85 -15.43 -1.05 -1.76
CA ALA A 85 -15.97 -2.13 -0.94
C ALA A 85 -16.89 -1.62 0.17
N TRP A 86 -16.53 -0.52 0.84
CA TRP A 86 -17.39 0.11 1.86
C TRP A 86 -18.70 0.60 1.27
N ARG A 87 -18.66 1.23 0.09
CA ARG A 87 -19.87 1.74 -0.54
C ARG A 87 -20.81 0.62 -0.99
N VAL A 88 -20.25 -0.48 -1.49
CA VAL A 88 -21.02 -1.68 -1.83
C VAL A 88 -21.63 -2.30 -0.56
N LEU A 89 -20.86 -2.42 0.53
CA LEU A 89 -21.38 -2.92 1.82
C LEU A 89 -22.53 -2.06 2.35
N GLU A 90 -22.42 -0.73 2.24
CA GLU A 90 -23.49 0.17 2.66
C GLU A 90 -24.78 0.00 1.85
N LEU A 91 -24.67 -0.28 0.55
CA LEU A 91 -25.83 -0.58 -0.29
C LEU A 91 -26.41 -1.97 0.04
N LEU A 92 -25.56 -2.95 0.35
CA LEU A 92 -26.00 -4.27 0.80
C LEU A 92 -26.79 -4.18 2.12
N ASP A 93 -26.33 -3.35 3.07
CA ASP A 93 -27.01 -3.12 4.35
C ASP A 93 -28.41 -2.49 4.16
N ARG A 94 -28.60 -1.73 3.06
CA ARG A 94 -29.90 -1.16 2.67
C ARG A 94 -30.80 -2.17 1.95
N GLY A 95 -30.33 -3.40 1.71
CA GLY A 95 -31.10 -4.48 1.09
C GLY A 95 -30.95 -4.58 -0.43
N PHE A 96 -29.99 -3.89 -1.03
CA PHE A 96 -29.73 -4.04 -2.46
C PHE A 96 -29.00 -5.35 -2.78
N SER A 97 -29.17 -5.83 -4.01
CA SER A 97 -28.40 -7.00 -4.48
C SER A 97 -26.95 -6.62 -4.74
N GLU A 98 -26.03 -7.56 -4.52
CA GLU A 98 -24.59 -7.30 -4.66
C GLU A 98 -24.20 -6.88 -6.09
N ALA A 99 -24.83 -7.45 -7.11
CA ALA A 99 -24.57 -7.09 -8.50
C ALA A 99 -24.98 -5.64 -8.77
N TRP A 100 -26.20 -5.28 -8.39
CA TRP A 100 -26.72 -3.92 -8.58
C TRP A 100 -25.94 -2.88 -7.76
N ALA A 101 -25.59 -3.23 -6.52
CA ALA A 101 -24.75 -2.37 -5.67
C ALA A 101 -23.38 -2.11 -6.29
N ARG A 102 -22.74 -3.13 -6.89
CA ARG A 102 -21.47 -2.94 -7.60
C ARG A 102 -21.62 -2.00 -8.79
N ASP A 103 -22.63 -2.21 -9.63
CA ASP A 103 -22.81 -1.45 -10.87
C ASP A 103 -22.99 0.05 -10.58
N ILE A 104 -23.71 0.39 -9.52
CA ILE A 104 -23.88 1.77 -9.07
C ILE A 104 -22.56 2.37 -8.62
N VAL A 105 -21.82 1.67 -7.78
CA VAL A 105 -20.56 2.20 -7.25
C VAL A 105 -19.51 2.32 -8.36
N GLU A 106 -19.48 1.40 -9.33
CA GLU A 106 -18.62 1.52 -10.51
C GLU A 106 -18.99 2.76 -11.34
N ALA A 107 -20.28 3.03 -11.53
CA ALA A 107 -20.73 4.26 -12.22
C ALA A 107 -20.32 5.53 -11.46
N ASP A 108 -20.47 5.54 -10.13
CA ASP A 108 -20.08 6.66 -9.27
C ASP A 108 -18.56 6.91 -9.35
N LEU A 109 -17.72 5.87 -9.27
CA LEU A 109 -16.26 6.01 -9.37
C LEU A 109 -15.82 6.58 -10.72
N VAL A 110 -16.43 6.13 -11.82
CA VAL A 110 -16.14 6.68 -13.15
C VAL A 110 -16.54 8.16 -13.22
N SER A 111 -17.63 8.54 -12.57
CA SER A 111 -18.06 9.94 -12.50
C SER A 111 -17.07 10.81 -11.70
N GLU A 112 -16.55 10.29 -10.59
CA GLU A 112 -15.58 10.97 -9.75
C GLU A 112 -14.23 11.13 -10.45
N GLU A 113 -13.75 10.10 -11.15
CA GLU A 113 -12.51 10.20 -11.94
C GLU A 113 -12.65 11.24 -13.05
N LYS A 114 -13.79 11.31 -13.73
CA LYS A 114 -14.07 12.36 -14.73
C LYS A 114 -14.13 13.75 -14.10
N ALA A 115 -14.74 13.88 -12.92
CA ALA A 115 -14.82 15.15 -12.21
C ALA A 115 -13.44 15.64 -11.74
N LYS A 116 -12.59 14.73 -11.23
CA LYS A 116 -11.20 15.03 -10.85
C LYS A 116 -10.39 15.50 -12.05
N ARG A 117 -10.45 14.79 -13.19
CA ARG A 117 -9.79 15.21 -14.44
C ARG A 117 -10.24 16.59 -14.90
N ARG A 118 -11.54 16.89 -14.86
CA ARG A 118 -12.08 18.21 -15.21
C ARG A 118 -11.57 19.30 -14.27
N LYS A 119 -11.52 19.02 -12.97
CA LYS A 119 -11.01 19.95 -11.96
C LYS A 119 -9.52 20.24 -12.16
N GLU A 120 -8.71 19.22 -12.44
CA GLU A 120 -7.29 19.37 -12.75
C GLU A 120 -7.05 20.22 -14.00
N MET A 121 -7.87 20.05 -15.04
CA MET A 121 -7.82 20.90 -16.25
C MET A 121 -8.19 22.35 -15.94
N LEU A 122 -9.18 22.58 -15.09
CA LEU A 122 -9.63 23.92 -14.72
C LEU A 122 -8.63 24.64 -13.79
N GLU A 123 -7.93 23.90 -12.92
CA GLU A 123 -6.89 24.41 -12.02
C GLU A 123 -5.57 24.75 -12.73
N GLY A 124 -5.50 24.56 -14.07
CA GLY A 124 -4.42 25.10 -14.89
C GLY A 124 -3.06 24.44 -14.68
N ARG A 125 -3.00 23.19 -14.21
CA ARG A 125 -1.75 22.43 -14.28
C ARG A 125 -1.32 22.32 -15.74
N PRO A 126 -0.03 22.54 -16.07
CA PRO A 126 0.43 22.33 -17.44
C PRO A 126 0.17 20.87 -17.79
N VAL A 127 -0.68 20.66 -18.78
CA VAL A 127 -0.90 19.34 -19.36
C VAL A 127 0.42 18.98 -20.01
N ALA A 128 1.13 17.99 -19.45
CA ALA A 128 2.29 17.41 -20.11
C ALA A 128 1.85 16.97 -21.53
N LYS A 129 2.74 17.09 -22.52
CA LYS A 129 2.47 16.67 -23.89
C LYS A 129 1.81 15.29 -23.85
N THR A 130 0.71 15.13 -24.57
CA THR A 130 0.03 13.84 -24.55
C THR A 130 0.99 12.78 -25.11
N ALA A 131 0.92 11.54 -24.64
CA ALA A 131 1.78 10.47 -25.17
C ALA A 131 1.66 10.32 -26.71
N LEU A 132 0.53 10.75 -27.28
CA LEU A 132 0.32 10.82 -28.73
C LEU A 132 1.18 11.93 -29.38
N GLU A 133 1.23 13.10 -28.75
CA GLU A 133 1.99 14.26 -29.21
C GLU A 133 3.50 14.02 -29.06
N GLU A 134 3.93 13.37 -27.98
CA GLU A 134 5.32 12.91 -27.82
C GLU A 134 5.70 11.86 -28.87
N ALA A 135 4.84 10.85 -29.10
CA ALA A 135 5.08 9.86 -30.16
C ALA A 135 5.12 10.50 -31.56
N GLN A 136 4.25 11.47 -31.83
CA GLN A 136 4.26 12.23 -33.08
C GLN A 136 5.56 13.04 -33.23
N GLU A 137 6.02 13.70 -32.17
CA GLU A 137 7.29 14.44 -32.19
C GLU A 137 8.50 13.51 -32.39
N GLU A 138 8.50 12.33 -31.75
CA GLU A 138 9.52 11.30 -31.94
C GLU A 138 9.53 10.76 -33.38
N ASP A 139 8.35 10.47 -33.95
CA ASP A 139 8.20 10.04 -35.34
C ASP A 139 8.68 11.14 -36.31
N TRP A 140 8.31 12.40 -36.06
CA TRP A 140 8.78 13.55 -36.85
C TRP A 140 10.30 13.73 -36.74
N ALA A 141 10.88 13.57 -35.55
CA ALA A 141 12.32 13.64 -35.33
C ALA A 141 13.06 12.50 -36.04
N ASN A 142 12.50 11.29 -36.01
CA ASN A 142 13.05 10.14 -36.72
C ASN A 142 12.97 10.31 -38.25
N MET A 143 11.87 10.87 -38.77
CA MET A 143 11.75 11.20 -40.20
C MET A 143 12.73 12.31 -40.61
N ALA A 144 12.90 13.35 -39.80
CA ALA A 144 13.84 14.44 -40.05
C ALA A 144 15.30 13.95 -40.04
N ASN A 145 15.67 13.12 -39.07
CA ASN A 145 16.99 12.51 -38.99
C ASN A 145 17.24 11.51 -40.13
N GLY A 146 16.22 10.76 -40.55
CA GLY A 146 16.27 9.87 -41.70
C GLY A 146 16.50 10.60 -43.03
N LEU A 147 15.89 11.78 -43.20
CA LEU A 147 16.10 12.65 -44.37
C LEU A 147 17.49 13.29 -44.37
N HIS A 148 18.03 13.64 -43.20
CA HIS A 148 19.38 14.21 -43.08
C HIS A 148 20.47 13.20 -43.48
N ASN A 149 20.29 11.91 -43.16
CA ASN A 149 21.20 10.83 -43.56
C ASN A 149 21.08 10.40 -45.03
N MET A 150 20.12 10.94 -45.78
CA MET A 150 19.92 10.69 -47.22
C MET A 150 20.47 11.81 -48.11
N GLN A 151 21.02 12.89 -47.53
CA GLN A 151 21.69 13.91 -48.34
C GLN A 151 22.98 13.31 -48.92
N PRO A 152 23.14 13.26 -50.26
CA PRO A 152 24.35 12.74 -50.85
C PRO A 152 25.52 13.63 -50.41
N THR A 153 26.54 13.03 -49.80
CA THR A 153 27.86 13.63 -49.62
C THR A 153 28.52 13.78 -50.99
N GLY A 154 27.95 14.65 -51.83
CA GLY A 154 28.39 14.96 -53.17
C GLY A 154 28.94 16.38 -53.18
N SER A 155 30.20 16.52 -52.77
CA SER A 155 31.17 17.43 -53.39
C SER A 155 32.50 17.30 -52.65
N ALA A 156 33.22 16.23 -52.95
CA ALA A 156 34.66 16.22 -52.85
C ALA A 156 35.25 16.87 -54.12
N ASN A 157 36.25 17.71 -53.89
CA ASN A 157 37.30 18.14 -54.82
C ASN A 157 36.92 19.13 -55.94
N ASN A 158 37.37 20.37 -55.78
CA ASN A 158 38.39 20.98 -56.64
C ASN A 158 39.14 22.08 -55.89
#